data_AF-A0A923L2Q4-F1
#
_entry.id   AF-A0A923L2Q4-F1
#
_cell.length_a   1.000
_cell.length_b   1.000
_cell.length_c   1.000
_cell.angle_alpha   90.00
_cell.angle_beta   90.00
_cell.angle_gamma   90.00
#
_symmetry.space_group_name_H-M   'P 1'
#
loop_
_entity.id
_entity.type
_entity.pdbx_description
1 polymer ?
#
loop_
_entity_poly.entity_id
_entity_poly.type
_entity_poly.pdbx_seq_one_letter_code
_entity_poly.pdbx_strand_id
1 'polypeptide(L)'
;MTQVPCALTIAGTDPSGGAGIHADLKTFQELQSYGMSVITSVVAQNTTGVQAIHHIPLDMIEQQLESVISDMPIHAFKTGMLATVDMMRIIANQISNLDAPYVMDPVMVATSGDTLIESTARDFLREQLLPLTSVVTPNIPEAEYLTGEKITSLEDMKKAATIIVHELGAKAALIKGGHLQEEAIDFLYDGERFYSFAAERIPSKNTHGTGCTYSAAITAYLSKGDSLVAAVEKAKHFITLAIKHASNLGAGNGPTNHWGIREEKNRYEHANN
;
A
#
# COMPACT_ATOMS: atom_id res chain seq x y z
N MET A 1 1.66 -26.83 15.22
CA MET A 1 0.93 -25.58 15.53
C MET A 1 0.81 -24.82 14.22
N THR A 2 -0.36 -24.28 13.90
CA THR A 2 -0.51 -23.42 12.71
C THR A 2 0.32 -22.16 12.93
N GLN A 3 1.33 -21.96 12.08
CA GLN A 3 2.19 -20.77 12.11
C GLN A 3 1.32 -19.52 11.90
N VAL A 4 1.43 -18.56 12.80
CA VAL A 4 0.66 -17.30 12.70
C VAL A 4 1.31 -16.43 11.61
N PRO A 5 0.58 -16.02 10.56
CA PRO A 5 1.07 -15.07 9.57
C PRO A 5 1.46 -13.76 10.24
N CYS A 6 2.55 -13.13 9.79
CA CYS A 6 3.10 -11.92 10.40
C CYS A 6 3.47 -10.94 9.29
N ALA A 7 2.88 -9.76 9.34
CA ALA A 7 3.07 -8.71 8.35
C ALA A 7 3.65 -7.45 9.00
N LEU A 8 4.70 -6.88 8.40
CA LEU A 8 5.33 -5.66 8.85
C LEU A 8 4.95 -4.48 7.94
N THR A 9 4.60 -3.33 8.52
CA THR A 9 4.55 -2.05 7.79
C THR A 9 5.68 -1.12 8.23
N ILE A 10 6.27 -0.41 7.28
CA ILE A 10 7.27 0.64 7.51
C ILE A 10 6.70 1.93 6.89
N ALA A 11 6.08 2.77 7.72
CA ALA A 11 5.34 3.95 7.24
C ALA A 11 5.17 5.02 8.31
N GLY A 12 4.61 6.18 7.90
CA GLY A 12 4.19 7.22 8.83
C GLY A 12 2.86 6.92 9.53
N THR A 13 2.58 7.65 10.61
CA THR A 13 1.28 7.61 11.28
C THR A 13 0.24 8.46 10.55
N ASP A 14 -1.04 8.14 10.76
CA ASP A 14 -2.16 9.04 10.51
C ASP A 14 -3.10 8.99 11.73
N PRO A 15 -3.12 10.02 12.59
CA PRO A 15 -3.84 9.96 13.86
C PRO A 15 -5.37 9.94 13.69
N SER A 16 -5.91 10.26 12.50
CA SER A 16 -7.32 10.02 12.21
C SER A 16 -7.65 8.53 12.03
N GLY A 17 -6.63 7.70 11.85
CA GLY A 17 -6.72 6.26 11.71
C GLY A 17 -7.19 5.79 10.34
N GLY A 18 -7.19 6.67 9.33
CA GLY A 18 -7.67 6.37 7.98
C GLY A 18 -6.60 5.80 7.06
N ALA A 19 -5.34 6.17 7.25
CA ALA A 19 -4.19 5.79 6.42
C ALA A 19 -2.96 5.41 7.28
N GLY A 20 -1.78 5.36 6.65
CA GLY A 20 -0.50 5.08 7.30
C GLY A 20 -0.48 3.75 8.03
N ILE A 21 0.35 3.63 9.07
CA ILE A 21 0.44 2.40 9.87
C ILE A 21 -0.91 2.01 10.49
N HIS A 22 -1.81 2.96 10.75
CA HIS A 22 -3.10 2.65 11.36
C HIS A 22 -4.01 1.89 10.41
N ALA A 23 -4.07 2.30 9.13
CA ALA A 23 -4.80 1.53 8.11
C ALA A 23 -4.15 0.17 7.88
N ASP A 24 -2.81 0.12 7.89
CA ASP A 24 -2.06 -1.11 7.68
C ASP A 24 -2.34 -2.13 8.78
N LEU A 25 -2.17 -1.74 10.05
CA LEU A 25 -2.40 -2.61 11.20
C LEU A 25 -3.87 -3.04 11.32
N LYS A 26 -4.83 -2.15 11.03
CA LYS A 26 -6.26 -2.53 10.95
C LYS A 26 -6.49 -3.57 9.86
N THR A 27 -5.90 -3.39 8.69
CA THR A 27 -6.03 -4.33 7.57
C THR A 27 -5.41 -5.68 7.89
N PHE A 28 -4.21 -5.70 8.47
CA PHE A 28 -3.54 -6.93 8.91
C PHE A 28 -4.41 -7.68 9.91
N GLN A 29 -4.96 -6.98 10.91
CA GLN A 29 -5.84 -7.56 11.92
C GLN A 29 -7.14 -8.13 11.32
N GLU A 30 -7.79 -7.38 10.43
CA GLU A 30 -9.01 -7.82 9.74
C GLU A 30 -8.78 -9.05 8.87
N LEU A 31 -7.56 -9.20 8.36
CA LEU A 31 -7.13 -10.35 7.60
C LEU A 31 -6.40 -11.39 8.44
N GLN A 32 -6.44 -11.34 9.78
CA GLN A 32 -5.84 -12.36 10.66
C GLN A 32 -4.33 -12.58 10.40
N SER A 33 -3.61 -11.53 10.05
CA SER A 33 -2.14 -11.49 10.07
C SER A 33 -1.70 -10.63 11.25
N TYR A 34 -0.74 -11.13 12.04
CA TYR A 34 -0.19 -10.37 13.16
C TYR A 34 0.56 -9.16 12.63
N GLY A 35 0.05 -7.97 12.94
CA GLY A 35 0.56 -6.72 12.42
C GLY A 35 1.69 -6.15 13.27
N MET A 36 2.80 -5.80 12.62
CA MET A 36 3.94 -5.09 13.21
C MET A 36 4.16 -3.78 12.47
N SER A 37 4.79 -2.81 13.11
CA SER A 37 5.06 -1.51 12.49
C SER A 37 6.41 -0.94 12.90
N VAL A 38 7.12 -0.34 11.95
CA VAL A 38 8.18 0.63 12.17
C VAL A 38 7.68 2.00 11.73
N ILE A 39 7.78 2.98 12.64
CA ILE A 39 7.27 4.33 12.39
C ILE A 39 8.38 5.19 11.79
N THR A 40 8.14 5.71 10.58
CA THR A 40 9.09 6.61 9.90
C THR A 40 8.82 8.08 10.18
N SER A 41 7.56 8.43 10.44
CA SER A 41 7.14 9.80 10.71
C SER A 41 5.86 9.81 11.54
N VAL A 42 5.75 10.77 12.45
CA VAL A 42 4.51 11.11 13.14
C VAL A 42 3.87 12.27 12.38
N VAL A 43 2.62 12.10 11.96
CA VAL A 43 1.90 13.12 11.19
C VAL A 43 0.78 13.69 12.06
N ALA A 44 0.61 15.01 12.07
CA ALA A 44 -0.65 15.63 12.46
C ALA A 44 -1.52 15.72 11.21
N GLN A 45 -2.49 14.81 11.09
CA GLN A 45 -3.36 14.68 9.93
C GLN A 45 -4.79 14.37 10.35
N ASN A 46 -5.73 14.82 9.54
CA ASN A 46 -7.12 14.40 9.62
C ASN A 46 -7.75 14.37 8.21
N THR A 47 -9.06 14.20 8.15
CA THR A 47 -9.80 14.10 6.89
C THR A 47 -9.73 15.34 5.99
N THR A 48 -9.29 16.49 6.53
CA THR A 48 -9.14 17.74 5.78
C THR A 48 -7.71 18.01 5.31
N GLY A 49 -6.76 17.10 5.58
CA GLY A 49 -5.38 17.16 5.08
C GLY A 49 -4.33 17.02 6.18
N VAL A 50 -3.08 17.35 5.82
CA VAL A 50 -1.91 17.27 6.70
C VAL A 50 -1.64 18.66 7.31
N GLN A 51 -1.48 18.72 8.63
CA GLN A 51 -1.17 19.95 9.37
C GLN A 51 0.31 20.05 9.75
N ALA A 52 0.95 18.93 10.05
CA ALA A 52 2.38 18.88 10.37
C ALA A 52 2.94 17.48 10.16
N ILE A 53 4.24 17.39 9.89
CA ILE A 53 4.99 16.13 9.80
C ILE A 53 6.21 16.25 10.69
N HIS A 54 6.42 15.25 11.54
CA HIS A 54 7.64 15.10 12.34
C HIS A 54 8.31 13.77 12.01
N HIS A 55 9.50 13.85 11.43
CA HIS A 55 10.31 12.70 11.06
C HIS A 55 10.94 12.06 12.29
N ILE A 56 10.81 10.74 12.42
CA ILE A 56 11.48 10.01 13.50
C ILE A 56 13.00 10.09 13.28
N PRO A 57 13.82 10.31 14.33
CA PRO A 57 15.27 10.25 14.23
C PRO A 57 15.76 8.95 13.57
N LEU A 58 16.78 9.05 12.73
CA LEU A 58 17.26 7.94 11.91
C LEU A 58 17.72 6.74 12.75
N ASP A 59 18.40 7.00 13.86
CA ASP A 59 18.84 6.00 14.83
C ASP A 59 17.67 5.27 15.50
N MET A 60 16.55 5.96 15.73
CA MET A 60 15.33 5.36 16.25
C MET A 60 14.61 4.51 15.19
N ILE A 61 14.68 4.86 13.90
CA ILE A 61 14.15 4.01 12.81
C ILE A 61 14.98 2.72 12.73
N GLU A 62 16.31 2.84 12.80
CA GLU A 62 17.22 1.69 12.81
C GLU A 62 16.97 0.75 14.01
N GLN A 63 16.86 1.31 15.22
CA GLN A 63 16.57 0.53 16.43
C GLN A 63 15.21 -0.18 16.37
N GLN A 64 14.19 0.46 15.80
CA GLN A 64 12.88 -0.18 15.58
C GLN A 64 12.99 -1.36 14.59
N LEU A 65 13.69 -1.16 13.47
CA LEU A 65 13.91 -2.22 12.48
C LEU A 65 14.67 -3.40 13.09
N GLU A 66 15.77 -3.14 13.79
CA GLU A 66 16.56 -4.17 14.47
C GLU A 66 15.73 -4.93 15.50
N SER A 67 14.95 -4.21 16.32
CA SER A 67 14.09 -4.84 17.35
C SER A 67 13.06 -5.79 16.74
N VAL A 68 12.46 -5.43 15.61
CA VAL A 68 11.45 -6.29 14.96
C VAL A 68 12.12 -7.43 14.19
N ILE A 69 13.14 -7.14 13.38
CA ILE A 69 13.81 -8.12 12.50
C ILE A 69 14.53 -9.20 13.31
N SER A 70 15.10 -8.86 14.47
CA SER A 70 15.87 -9.80 15.29
C SER A 70 15.02 -10.76 16.14
N ASP A 71 13.73 -10.46 16.36
CA ASP A 71 12.85 -11.21 17.26
C ASP A 71 11.65 -11.86 16.53
N MET A 72 11.03 -11.13 15.61
CA MET A 72 9.76 -11.52 15.02
C MET A 72 9.92 -12.17 13.64
N PRO A 73 9.15 -13.24 13.32
CA PRO A 73 9.09 -13.75 11.96
C PRO A 73 8.41 -12.73 11.04
N ILE A 74 9.04 -12.39 9.92
CA ILE A 74 8.47 -11.50 8.90
C ILE A 74 8.10 -12.37 7.70
N HIS A 75 6.81 -12.61 7.49
CA HIS A 75 6.33 -13.42 6.37
C HIS A 75 6.01 -12.59 5.13
N ALA A 76 5.73 -11.30 5.30
CA ALA A 76 5.68 -10.29 4.23
C ALA A 76 5.80 -8.90 4.88
N PHE A 77 6.22 -7.91 4.10
CA PHE A 77 6.28 -6.54 4.59
C PHE A 77 5.93 -5.51 3.52
N LYS A 78 5.58 -4.31 3.97
CA LYS A 78 5.33 -3.17 3.10
C LYS A 78 6.01 -1.89 3.55
N THR A 79 6.24 -1.01 2.59
CA THR A 79 6.55 0.40 2.85
C THR A 79 5.40 1.28 2.38
N GLY A 80 5.09 2.31 3.16
CA GLY A 80 4.21 3.40 2.77
C GLY A 80 5.01 4.68 2.47
N MET A 81 4.54 5.82 3.00
CA MET A 81 5.24 7.10 2.88
C MET A 81 6.64 7.05 3.50
N LEU A 82 7.67 7.27 2.66
CA LEU A 82 9.07 7.45 3.05
C LEU A 82 9.52 8.85 2.61
N ALA A 83 9.90 9.70 3.56
CA ALA A 83 10.03 11.14 3.29
C ALA A 83 11.43 11.56 2.79
N THR A 84 12.49 10.91 3.25
CA THR A 84 13.87 11.34 2.98
C THR A 84 14.74 10.23 2.43
N VAL A 85 15.79 10.61 1.69
CA VAL A 85 16.82 9.70 1.16
C VAL A 85 17.48 8.90 2.28
N ASP A 86 17.79 9.54 3.41
CA ASP A 86 18.49 8.87 4.51
C ASP A 86 17.63 7.80 5.18
N MET A 87 16.32 8.04 5.34
CA MET A 87 15.37 7.01 5.80
C MET A 87 15.33 5.83 4.83
N MET A 88 15.18 6.13 3.53
CA MET A 88 15.13 5.12 2.49
C MET A 88 16.42 4.27 2.46
N ARG A 89 17.58 4.89 2.69
CA ARG A 89 18.87 4.20 2.75
C ARG A 89 18.96 3.21 3.91
N ILE A 90 18.54 3.63 5.11
CA ILE A 90 18.50 2.74 6.29
C ILE A 90 17.56 1.57 6.02
N ILE A 91 16.37 1.86 5.49
CA ILE A 91 15.37 0.84 5.17
C ILE A 91 15.94 -0.14 4.13
N ALA A 92 16.47 0.35 3.00
CA ALA A 92 17.04 -0.47 1.94
C ALA A 92 18.14 -1.42 2.47
N ASN A 93 19.04 -0.90 3.31
CA ASN A 93 20.10 -1.71 3.91
C ASN A 93 19.53 -2.84 4.79
N GLN A 94 18.57 -2.52 5.67
CA GLN A 94 18.00 -3.48 6.61
C GLN A 94 17.12 -4.53 5.90
N ILE A 95 16.32 -4.12 4.89
CA ILE A 95 15.40 -5.04 4.20
C ILE A 95 16.09 -5.90 3.13
N SER A 96 17.27 -5.51 2.64
CA SER A 96 17.97 -6.23 1.56
C SER A 96 18.28 -7.70 1.90
N ASN A 97 18.37 -8.02 3.20
CA ASN A 97 18.64 -9.37 3.70
C ASN A 97 17.39 -10.13 4.14
N LEU A 98 16.19 -9.53 4.03
CA LEU A 98 14.94 -10.18 4.42
C LEU A 98 14.46 -11.12 3.31
N ASP A 99 14.31 -12.40 3.64
CA ASP A 99 13.68 -13.39 2.76
C ASP A 99 12.15 -13.37 2.92
N ALA A 100 11.54 -12.26 2.51
CA ALA A 100 10.09 -12.07 2.58
C ALA A 100 9.58 -11.19 1.42
N PRO A 101 8.34 -11.38 0.95
CA PRO A 101 7.76 -10.53 -0.07
C PRO A 101 7.67 -9.06 0.39
N TYR A 102 8.20 -8.18 -0.45
CA TYR A 102 8.18 -6.73 -0.26
C TYR A 102 7.13 -6.06 -1.14
N VAL A 103 6.10 -5.48 -0.54
CA VAL A 103 5.09 -4.65 -1.20
C VAL A 103 5.41 -3.17 -1.01
N MET A 104 5.70 -2.45 -2.09
CA MET A 104 5.91 -1.00 -2.02
C MET A 104 4.67 -0.25 -2.50
N ASP A 105 4.10 0.59 -1.63
CA ASP A 105 3.14 1.63 -2.02
C ASP A 105 3.93 2.95 -2.19
N PRO A 106 4.19 3.41 -3.44
CA PRO A 106 5.07 4.54 -3.71
C PRO A 106 4.35 5.87 -3.45
N VAL A 107 3.96 6.11 -2.20
CA VAL A 107 3.17 7.28 -1.78
C VAL A 107 3.97 8.56 -1.96
N MET A 108 3.76 9.26 -3.07
CA MET A 108 4.45 10.52 -3.40
C MET A 108 3.65 11.77 -3.02
N VAL A 109 2.32 11.63 -2.93
CA VAL A 109 1.36 12.72 -2.68
C VAL A 109 0.30 12.24 -1.70
N ALA A 110 -0.10 13.08 -0.76
CA ALA A 110 -1.17 12.78 0.17
C ALA A 110 -2.52 12.69 -0.57
N THR A 111 -3.51 12.00 0.00
CA THR A 111 -4.88 12.00 -0.54
C THR A 111 -5.49 13.43 -0.59
N SER A 112 -4.98 14.36 0.23
CA SER A 112 -5.31 15.79 0.20
C SER A 112 -4.62 16.59 -0.92
N GLY A 113 -3.66 16.00 -1.64
CA GLY A 113 -2.89 16.67 -2.71
C GLY A 113 -1.55 17.25 -2.29
N ASP A 114 -1.19 17.18 -1.01
CA ASP A 114 0.08 17.69 -0.49
C ASP A 114 1.27 16.84 -0.96
N THR A 115 2.34 17.48 -1.44
CA THR A 115 3.57 16.76 -1.80
C THR A 115 4.27 16.23 -0.56
N LEU A 116 4.53 14.92 -0.51
CA LEU A 116 5.09 14.26 0.68
C LEU A 116 6.59 13.94 0.56
N ILE A 117 7.14 14.00 -0.66
CA ILE A 117 8.52 13.57 -0.96
C ILE A 117 9.22 14.62 -1.85
N GLU A 118 10.43 15.02 -1.43
CA GLU A 118 11.36 15.84 -2.22
C GLU A 118 11.82 15.12 -3.50
N SER A 119 12.19 15.86 -4.55
CA SER A 119 12.59 15.25 -5.83
C SER A 119 13.75 14.24 -5.71
N THR A 120 14.73 14.55 -4.87
CA THR A 120 15.92 13.69 -4.63
C THR A 120 15.55 12.36 -3.98
N ALA A 121 14.58 12.35 -3.05
CA ALA A 121 14.09 11.13 -2.42
C ALA A 121 13.31 10.25 -3.39
N ARG A 122 12.69 10.84 -4.43
CA ARG A 122 12.00 10.07 -5.46
C ARG A 122 12.97 9.36 -6.41
N ASP A 123 14.07 10.02 -6.80
CA ASP A 123 15.12 9.38 -7.61
C ASP A 123 15.74 8.19 -6.84
N PHE A 124 16.02 8.38 -5.56
CA PHE A 124 16.53 7.30 -4.70
C PHE A 124 15.54 6.13 -4.58
N LEU A 125 14.24 6.42 -4.40
CA LEU A 125 13.20 5.38 -4.38
C LEU A 125 13.23 4.55 -5.67
N ARG A 126 13.29 5.23 -6.83
CA ARG A 126 13.32 4.60 -8.15
C ARG A 126 14.56 3.75 -8.38
N GLU A 127 15.74 4.25 -7.99
CA GLU A 127 17.02 3.60 -8.30
C GLU A 127 17.44 2.53 -7.28
N GLN A 128 17.02 2.68 -6.02
CA GLN A 128 17.57 1.88 -4.91
C GLN A 128 16.53 0.98 -4.23
N LEU A 129 15.30 1.46 -4.01
CA LEU A 129 14.29 0.65 -3.31
C LEU A 129 13.43 -0.17 -4.27
N LEU A 130 13.04 0.41 -5.40
CA LEU A 130 12.15 -0.24 -6.36
C LEU A 130 12.73 -1.58 -6.88
N PRO A 131 14.04 -1.72 -7.14
CA PRO A 131 14.64 -3.02 -7.48
C PRO A 131 14.51 -4.12 -6.41
N LEU A 132 14.29 -3.75 -5.14
CA LEU A 132 14.12 -4.71 -4.05
C LEU A 132 12.70 -5.27 -3.96
N THR A 133 11.74 -4.65 -4.65
CA THR A 133 10.31 -4.93 -4.47
C THR A 133 9.91 -6.28 -5.07
N SER A 134 9.04 -6.99 -4.36
CA SER A 134 8.29 -8.12 -4.93
C SER A 134 7.12 -7.64 -5.77
N VAL A 135 6.49 -6.53 -5.36
CA VAL A 135 5.51 -5.80 -6.16
C VAL A 135 5.50 -4.34 -5.75
N VAL A 136 5.41 -3.44 -6.72
CA VAL A 136 5.11 -2.01 -6.49
C VAL A 136 3.67 -1.71 -6.92
N THR A 137 2.95 -0.89 -6.16
CA THR A 137 1.50 -0.66 -6.35
C THR A 137 1.15 0.80 -6.70
N PRO A 138 1.72 1.42 -7.75
CA PRO A 138 1.47 2.83 -8.04
C PRO A 138 0.04 3.06 -8.56
N ASN A 139 -0.53 4.23 -8.25
CA ASN A 139 -1.64 4.77 -9.03
C ASN A 139 -1.12 5.38 -10.35
N ILE A 140 -2.02 5.86 -11.20
CA ILE A 140 -1.64 6.45 -12.50
C ILE A 140 -0.64 7.60 -12.34
N PRO A 141 -0.90 8.67 -11.54
CA PRO A 141 0.10 9.73 -11.34
C PRO A 141 1.47 9.26 -10.84
N GLU A 142 1.49 8.28 -9.93
CA GLU A 142 2.72 7.67 -9.42
C GLU A 142 3.45 6.88 -10.51
N ALA A 143 2.72 6.14 -11.34
CA ALA A 143 3.29 5.38 -12.46
C ALA A 143 3.83 6.30 -13.56
N GLU A 144 3.13 7.39 -13.89
CA GLU A 144 3.63 8.42 -14.80
C GLU A 144 4.92 9.01 -14.29
N TYR A 145 5.01 9.26 -12.98
CA TYR A 145 6.21 9.79 -12.36
C TYR A 145 7.37 8.80 -12.40
N LEU A 146 7.15 7.52 -12.03
CA LEU A 146 8.18 6.49 -12.02
C LEU A 146 8.78 6.26 -13.41
N THR A 147 7.94 6.30 -14.43
CA THR A 147 8.32 5.97 -15.82
C THR A 147 8.72 7.19 -16.65
N GLY A 148 8.27 8.40 -16.26
CA GLY A 148 8.38 9.60 -17.08
C GLY A 148 7.39 9.65 -18.26
N GLU A 149 6.50 8.66 -18.37
CA GLU A 149 5.56 8.51 -19.49
C GLU A 149 4.15 8.96 -19.08
N LYS A 150 3.40 9.54 -20.02
CA LYS A 150 1.99 9.88 -19.81
C LYS A 150 1.12 8.64 -19.98
N ILE A 151 0.11 8.46 -19.12
CA ILE A 151 -0.79 7.31 -19.14
C ILE A 151 -2.22 7.80 -19.37
N THR A 152 -2.73 7.54 -20.56
CA THR A 152 -4.07 7.97 -20.99
C THR A 152 -4.96 6.82 -21.45
N SER A 153 -4.42 5.60 -21.50
CA SER A 153 -5.10 4.40 -21.97
C SER A 153 -4.68 3.15 -21.20
N LEU A 154 -5.42 2.06 -21.38
CA LEU A 154 -5.08 0.74 -20.80
C LEU A 154 -3.75 0.21 -21.37
N GLU A 155 -3.44 0.49 -22.64
CA GLU A 155 -2.16 0.09 -23.24
C GLU A 155 -0.99 0.88 -22.66
N ASP A 156 -1.19 2.17 -22.35
CA ASP A 156 -0.18 2.97 -21.65
C ASP A 156 0.09 2.42 -20.24
N MET A 157 -0.95 1.95 -19.54
CA MET A 157 -0.78 1.30 -18.22
C MET A 157 0.08 0.04 -18.33
N LYS A 158 -0.16 -0.81 -19.35
CA LYS A 158 0.64 -2.01 -19.59
C LYS A 158 2.09 -1.64 -19.93
N LYS A 159 2.30 -0.63 -20.79
CA LYS A 159 3.63 -0.11 -21.11
C LYS A 159 4.36 0.37 -19.85
N ALA A 160 3.68 1.14 -19.00
CA ALA A 160 4.25 1.63 -17.75
C ALA A 160 4.64 0.49 -16.80
N ALA A 161 3.79 -0.54 -16.67
CA ALA A 161 4.10 -1.73 -15.88
C ALA A 161 5.34 -2.47 -16.42
N THR A 162 5.46 -2.61 -17.75
CA THR A 162 6.64 -3.20 -18.41
C THR A 162 7.92 -2.41 -18.10
N ILE A 163 7.89 -1.07 -18.19
CA ILE A 163 9.03 -0.20 -17.87
C ILE A 163 9.44 -0.38 -16.41
N ILE A 164 8.47 -0.34 -15.50
CA ILE A 164 8.73 -0.50 -14.06
C ILE A 164 9.42 -1.83 -13.74
N VAL A 165 9.02 -2.91 -14.42
CA VAL A 165 9.62 -4.23 -14.19
C VAL A 165 10.99 -4.38 -14.88
N HIS A 166 11.07 -4.11 -16.17
CA HIS A 166 12.29 -4.42 -16.96
C HIS A 166 13.36 -3.34 -16.92
N GLU A 167 12.98 -2.07 -16.80
CA GLU A 167 13.93 -0.95 -16.80
C GLU A 167 14.24 -0.45 -15.40
N LEU A 168 13.26 -0.51 -14.48
CA LEU A 168 13.43 -0.02 -13.10
C LEU A 168 13.64 -1.15 -12.07
N GLY A 169 13.50 -2.41 -12.47
CA GLY A 169 13.93 -3.58 -11.71
C GLY A 169 12.97 -4.13 -10.66
N ALA A 170 11.72 -3.63 -10.59
CA ALA A 170 10.72 -4.26 -9.71
C ALA A 170 10.41 -5.67 -10.21
N LYS A 171 10.18 -6.64 -9.30
CA LYS A 171 9.78 -7.99 -9.73
C LYS A 171 8.38 -8.04 -10.35
N ALA A 172 7.49 -7.15 -9.90
CA ALA A 172 6.14 -7.01 -10.44
C ALA A 172 5.61 -5.58 -10.25
N ALA A 173 4.65 -5.18 -11.07
CA ALA A 173 4.01 -3.87 -10.99
C ALA A 173 2.48 -3.98 -11.08
N LEU A 174 1.77 -3.44 -10.07
CA LEU A 174 0.31 -3.33 -10.03
C LEU A 174 -0.09 -1.86 -10.24
N ILE A 175 -0.48 -1.51 -11.46
CA ILE A 175 -0.94 -0.15 -11.79
C ILE A 175 -2.44 -0.02 -11.46
N LYS A 176 -2.77 0.84 -10.49
CA LYS A 176 -4.15 1.09 -10.03
C LYS A 176 -4.86 2.06 -10.97
N GLY A 177 -5.88 1.59 -11.69
CA GLY A 177 -6.47 2.30 -12.83
C GLY A 177 -7.77 3.06 -12.57
N GLY A 178 -8.22 3.17 -11.32
CA GLY A 178 -9.54 3.72 -10.93
C GLY A 178 -9.93 5.13 -11.42
N HIS A 179 -9.08 5.80 -12.21
CA HIS A 179 -9.31 7.14 -12.79
C HIS A 179 -9.66 7.14 -14.29
N LEU A 180 -9.46 6.04 -15.03
CA LEU A 180 -9.54 6.04 -16.51
C LEU A 180 -10.92 5.65 -17.09
N GLN A 181 -11.75 4.90 -16.38
CA GLN A 181 -13.00 4.34 -16.94
C GLN A 181 -14.17 4.29 -15.93
N GLU A 182 -15.34 3.85 -16.42
CA GLU A 182 -16.52 3.53 -15.59
C GLU A 182 -16.26 2.39 -14.60
N GLU A 183 -15.39 1.43 -14.96
CA GLU A 183 -14.92 0.35 -14.08
C GLU A 183 -13.53 0.65 -13.49
N ALA A 184 -13.28 0.21 -12.25
CA ALA A 184 -11.98 0.35 -11.61
C ALA A 184 -11.07 -0.85 -11.93
N ILE A 185 -10.46 -0.83 -13.12
CA ILE A 185 -9.54 -1.89 -13.58
C ILE A 185 -8.12 -1.63 -13.09
N ASP A 186 -7.53 -2.59 -12.39
CA ASP A 186 -6.10 -2.59 -12.06
C ASP A 186 -5.36 -3.63 -12.92
N PHE A 187 -4.12 -3.32 -13.31
CA PHE A 187 -3.27 -4.25 -14.08
C PHE A 187 -2.04 -4.67 -13.29
N LEU A 188 -1.87 -5.97 -13.12
CA LEU A 188 -0.64 -6.56 -12.61
C LEU A 188 0.18 -7.09 -13.78
N TYR A 189 1.46 -6.73 -13.81
CA TYR A 189 2.48 -7.41 -14.60
C TYR A 189 3.46 -8.09 -13.65
N ASP A 190 3.63 -9.41 -13.77
CA ASP A 190 4.50 -10.21 -12.88
C ASP A 190 5.90 -10.48 -13.46
N GLY A 191 6.24 -9.83 -14.58
CA GLY A 191 7.46 -10.06 -15.35
C GLY A 191 7.29 -11.01 -16.53
N GLU A 192 6.19 -11.76 -16.59
CA GLU A 192 5.89 -12.67 -17.69
C GLU A 192 4.51 -12.42 -18.31
N ARG A 193 3.50 -12.18 -17.47
CA ARG A 193 2.08 -12.15 -17.84
C ARG A 193 1.38 -10.94 -17.25
N PHE A 194 0.37 -10.50 -17.98
CA PHE A 194 -0.55 -9.46 -17.53
C PHE A 194 -1.82 -10.08 -16.95
N TYR A 195 -2.27 -9.52 -15.84
CA TYR A 195 -3.52 -9.86 -15.17
C TYR A 195 -4.35 -8.58 -14.96
N SER A 196 -5.65 -8.67 -15.16
CA SER A 196 -6.59 -7.56 -14.96
C SER A 196 -7.54 -7.88 -13.83
N PHE A 197 -7.72 -6.93 -12.91
CA PHE A 197 -8.64 -7.04 -11.78
C PHE A 197 -9.67 -5.92 -11.87
N ALA A 198 -10.86 -6.26 -12.36
CA ALA A 198 -11.98 -5.34 -12.46
C ALA A 198 -12.83 -5.39 -11.18
N ALA A 199 -13.32 -4.24 -10.75
CA ALA A 199 -14.37 -4.14 -9.75
C ALA A 199 -15.29 -2.96 -10.08
N GLU A 200 -16.52 -3.04 -9.56
CA GLU A 200 -17.48 -1.93 -9.64
C GLU A 200 -16.87 -0.65 -9.05
N ARG A 201 -17.02 0.45 -9.79
CA ARG A 201 -16.62 1.76 -9.31
C ARG A 201 -17.68 2.31 -8.37
N ILE A 202 -17.34 2.37 -7.09
CA ILE A 202 -18.25 2.88 -6.06
C ILE A 202 -18.07 4.40 -5.96
N PRO A 203 -19.12 5.21 -6.24
CA PRO A 203 -19.06 6.64 -6.05
C PRO A 203 -19.03 6.97 -4.55
N SER A 204 -17.85 7.26 -4.01
CA SER A 204 -17.65 7.58 -2.61
C SER A 204 -16.68 8.76 -2.45
N LYS A 205 -16.98 9.63 -1.48
CA LYS A 205 -16.04 10.66 -1.00
C LYS A 205 -15.10 10.13 0.07
N ASN A 206 -15.37 8.94 0.59
CA ASN A 206 -14.60 8.33 1.67
C ASN A 206 -13.52 7.41 1.10
N THR A 207 -12.50 8.02 0.50
CA THR A 207 -11.39 7.32 -0.16
C THR A 207 -10.06 7.50 0.57
N HIS A 208 -10.06 8.17 1.73
CA HIS A 208 -8.85 8.33 2.54
C HIS A 208 -8.32 6.97 2.98
N GLY A 209 -7.03 6.75 2.73
CA GLY A 209 -6.35 5.49 3.00
C GLY A 209 -6.51 4.37 1.97
N THR A 210 -7.20 4.59 0.84
CA THR A 210 -7.46 3.52 -0.15
C THR A 210 -6.18 2.80 -0.60
N GLY A 211 -5.12 3.55 -0.91
CA GLY A 211 -3.82 2.98 -1.30
C GLY A 211 -3.15 2.17 -0.18
N CYS A 212 -3.14 2.73 1.04
CA CYS A 212 -2.55 2.07 2.21
C CYS A 212 -3.28 0.76 2.52
N THR A 213 -4.61 0.79 2.58
CA THR A 213 -5.45 -0.39 2.84
C THR A 213 -5.27 -1.45 1.75
N TYR A 214 -5.20 -1.06 0.47
CA TYR A 214 -5.04 -2.03 -0.62
C TYR A 214 -3.67 -2.72 -0.59
N SER A 215 -2.58 -1.96 -0.47
CA SER A 215 -1.23 -2.52 -0.35
C SER A 215 -1.05 -3.33 0.94
N ALA A 216 -1.68 -2.93 2.05
CA ALA A 216 -1.70 -3.71 3.28
C ALA A 216 -2.46 -5.04 3.13
N ALA A 217 -3.59 -5.04 2.40
CA ALA A 217 -4.32 -6.28 2.15
C ALA A 217 -3.50 -7.26 1.29
N ILE A 218 -2.81 -6.77 0.26
CA ILE A 218 -1.88 -7.58 -0.55
C ILE A 218 -0.81 -8.20 0.36
N THR A 219 -0.18 -7.37 1.20
CA THR A 219 0.87 -7.80 2.15
C THR A 219 0.35 -8.86 3.12
N ALA A 220 -0.86 -8.70 3.65
CA ALA A 220 -1.47 -9.66 4.56
C ALA A 220 -1.73 -11.01 3.89
N TYR A 221 -2.20 -11.03 2.64
CA TYR A 221 -2.40 -12.28 1.90
C TYR A 221 -1.08 -12.95 1.54
N LEU A 222 -0.06 -12.18 1.12
CA LEU A 222 1.30 -12.70 0.91
C LEU A 222 1.87 -13.31 2.19
N SER A 223 1.65 -12.69 3.36
CA SER A 223 2.12 -13.22 4.66
C SER A 223 1.53 -14.59 5.01
N LYS A 224 0.43 -14.99 4.36
CA LYS A 224 -0.22 -16.29 4.52
C LYS A 224 0.28 -17.34 3.53
N GLY A 225 1.16 -16.97 2.60
CA GLY A 225 1.66 -17.83 1.54
C GLY A 225 0.77 -17.84 0.27
N ASP A 226 -0.17 -16.90 0.12
CA ASP A 226 -0.89 -16.76 -1.15
C ASP A 226 0.08 -16.34 -2.27
N SER A 227 -0.18 -16.77 -3.51
CA SER A 227 0.55 -16.25 -4.67
C SER A 227 0.22 -14.77 -4.89
N LEU A 228 1.11 -14.04 -5.58
CA LEU A 228 0.91 -12.60 -5.83
C LEU A 228 -0.43 -12.31 -6.54
N VAL A 229 -0.77 -13.08 -7.58
CA VAL A 229 -2.04 -12.93 -8.32
C VAL A 229 -3.24 -13.13 -7.38
N ALA A 230 -3.23 -14.19 -6.57
CA ALA A 230 -4.31 -14.46 -5.62
C ALA A 230 -4.40 -13.41 -4.51
N ALA A 231 -3.25 -12.91 -4.03
CA ALA A 231 -3.18 -11.85 -3.03
C ALA A 231 -3.78 -10.54 -3.57
N VAL A 232 -3.47 -10.17 -4.81
CA VAL A 232 -4.03 -8.98 -5.47
C VAL A 232 -5.53 -9.14 -5.70
N GLU A 233 -6.00 -10.29 -6.18
CA GLU A 233 -7.43 -10.55 -6.39
C GLU A 233 -8.24 -10.41 -5.09
N LYS A 234 -7.80 -11.07 -4.02
CA LYS A 234 -8.46 -11.01 -2.71
C LYS A 234 -8.37 -9.61 -2.10
N ALA A 235 -7.24 -8.92 -2.29
CA ALA A 235 -7.07 -7.55 -1.81
C ALA A 235 -7.95 -6.55 -2.57
N LYS A 236 -8.15 -6.74 -3.88
CA LYS A 236 -9.07 -5.94 -4.69
C LYS A 236 -10.49 -6.08 -4.18
N HIS A 237 -10.93 -7.31 -3.91
CA HIS A 237 -12.22 -7.56 -3.30
C HIS A 237 -12.36 -6.88 -1.92
N PHE A 238 -11.33 -6.99 -1.06
CA PHE A 238 -11.31 -6.37 0.26
C PHE A 238 -11.46 -4.84 0.18
N ILE A 239 -10.66 -4.17 -0.66
CA ILE A 239 -10.72 -2.71 -0.76
C ILE A 239 -12.04 -2.22 -1.36
N THR A 240 -12.60 -2.95 -2.33
CA THR A 240 -13.93 -2.62 -2.88
C THR A 240 -14.99 -2.65 -1.79
N LEU A 241 -15.02 -3.67 -0.94
CA LEU A 241 -15.97 -3.73 0.18
C LEU A 241 -15.69 -2.66 1.25
N ALA A 242 -14.43 -2.34 1.49
CA ALA A 242 -14.05 -1.27 2.42
C ALA A 242 -14.53 0.11 1.94
N ILE A 243 -14.50 0.37 0.63
CA ILE A 243 -15.07 1.59 0.04
C ILE A 243 -16.60 1.55 0.05
N LYS A 244 -17.20 0.40 -0.28
CA LYS A 244 -18.67 0.21 -0.33
C LYS A 244 -19.34 0.53 1.00
N HIS A 245 -18.72 0.09 2.09
CA HIS A 245 -19.23 0.26 3.45
C HIS A 245 -18.57 1.42 4.19
N ALA A 246 -17.89 2.32 3.47
CA ALA A 246 -17.24 3.47 4.08
C ALA A 246 -18.27 4.40 4.74
N SER A 247 -17.97 4.82 5.97
CA SER A 247 -18.80 5.77 6.72
C SER A 247 -18.28 7.20 6.55
N ASN A 248 -19.17 8.18 6.50
CA ASN A 248 -18.81 9.60 6.49
C ASN A 248 -18.29 10.01 7.87
N LEU A 249 -16.98 9.91 8.05
CA LEU A 249 -16.29 10.36 9.26
C LEU A 249 -15.45 11.60 8.93
N GLY A 250 -15.43 12.57 9.84
CA GLY A 250 -14.71 13.84 9.65
C GLY A 250 -15.42 14.81 8.70
N ALA A 251 -14.76 15.94 8.42
CA ALA A 251 -15.31 17.04 7.63
C ALA A 251 -14.82 17.08 6.17
N GLY A 252 -13.83 16.26 5.82
CA GLY A 252 -13.26 16.17 4.47
C GLY A 252 -13.48 14.81 3.83
N ASN A 253 -12.43 14.22 3.24
CA ASN A 253 -12.50 12.87 2.67
C ASN A 253 -12.40 11.84 3.81
N GLY A 254 -13.48 11.11 4.05
CA GLY A 254 -13.53 10.10 5.11
C GLY A 254 -12.67 8.85 4.79
N PRO A 255 -12.36 8.03 5.80
CA PRO A 255 -11.58 6.81 5.62
C PRO A 255 -12.40 5.68 5.00
N THR A 256 -11.71 4.73 4.38
CA THR A 256 -12.30 3.43 4.03
C THR A 256 -12.69 2.62 5.28
N ASN A 257 -13.69 1.74 5.17
CA ASN A 257 -14.12 0.88 6.26
C ASN A 257 -13.35 -0.46 6.27
N HIS A 258 -12.32 -0.54 7.09
CA HIS A 258 -11.44 -1.71 7.21
C HIS A 258 -12.19 -2.99 7.60
N TRP A 259 -13.30 -2.90 8.34
CA TRP A 259 -14.14 -4.06 8.68
C TRP A 259 -15.32 -4.25 7.71
N GLY A 260 -15.35 -3.56 6.56
CA GLY A 260 -16.46 -3.62 5.59
C GLY A 260 -16.76 -5.03 5.08
N ILE A 261 -15.77 -5.92 5.01
CA ILE A 261 -15.99 -7.33 4.65
C ILE A 261 -16.84 -8.08 5.69
N ARG A 262 -16.74 -7.73 6.98
CA ARG A 262 -17.58 -8.30 8.04
C ARG A 262 -19.02 -7.81 7.91
N GLU A 263 -19.20 -6.54 7.58
CA GLU A 263 -20.53 -5.98 7.35
C GLU A 263 -21.24 -6.64 6.17
N GLU A 264 -20.53 -6.86 5.07
CA GLU A 264 -21.10 -7.55 3.91
C GLU A 264 -21.52 -8.98 4.29
N LYS A 265 -20.69 -9.74 5.00
CA LYS A 265 -21.02 -11.10 5.48
C LYS A 265 -22.25 -11.12 6.38
N ASN A 266 -22.29 -10.24 7.38
CA ASN A 266 -23.43 -10.16 8.30
C ASN A 266 -24.73 -9.85 7.56
N ARG A 267 -24.72 -8.97 6.54
CA ARG A 267 -25.91 -8.68 5.73
C ARG A 267 -26.42 -9.90 4.97
N TYR A 268 -25.54 -10.70 4.37
CA TYR A 268 -25.94 -11.93 3.69
C TYR A 268 -26.49 -12.99 4.65
N GLU A 269 -25.94 -13.09 5.86
CA GLU A 269 -26.45 -14.02 6.88
C GLU A 269 -27.83 -13.62 7.41
N HIS A 270 -28.12 -12.32 7.52
CA HIS A 270 -29.45 -11.83 7.94
C HIS A 270 -30.49 -11.83 6.83
N ALA A 271 -30.08 -11.75 5.55
CA ALA A 271 -31.00 -11.81 4.42
C ALA A 271 -31.48 -13.25 4.09
N ASN A 272 -30.77 -14.26 4.59
CA ASN A 272 -31.05 -15.68 4.34
C ASN A 272 -31.64 -16.42 5.56
N ASN A 273 -31.98 -15.69 6.63
CA ASN A 273 -32.71 -16.19 7.81
C ASN A 273 -34.08 -15.51 7.89
#